data_AF-A0A7S9E0C2-F1
#
_entry.id   AF-A0A7S9E0C2-F1
#
_cell.length_a   1.000
_cell.length_b   1.000
_cell.length_c   1.000
_cell.angle_alpha   90.00
_cell.angle_beta   90.00
_cell.angle_gamma   90.00
#
_symmetry.space_group_name_H-M   'P 1'
#
loop_
_entity.id
_entity.type
_entity.pdbx_description
1 polymer ?
#
loop_
_entity_poly.entity_id
_entity_poly.type
_entity_poly.pdbx_seq_one_letter_code
_entity_poly.pdbx_strand_id
1 'polypeptide(L)'
;MEGDVSRSSKNTFDYVYNSDGAEENFDVYYNTIDNRADFFGASDQYEQNIGLGARWFGGAEFVSRAPLTGLGADGNGSWISFGVGGVITGTEVYDWRSEAGKTLMNAGFDNFKSLYNQEVSDPIAWDINQLKNEQRALQSVHKKYLGERTSFTGLSKFMTNTEVNPLFNETELSIDTKQGMPGGVDILNYKSRIEFGCKLMVYSASQGCQP
;
A
#
# COMPACT_ATOMS: atom_id res chain seq x y z
N MET A 1 -2.98 16.47 26.79
CA MET A 1 -3.10 16.51 25.32
C MET A 1 -3.02 15.10 24.72
N GLU A 2 -2.04 14.26 25.05
CA GLU A 2 -1.99 12.86 24.56
C GLU A 2 -3.26 12.04 24.85
N GLY A 3 -3.83 12.17 26.05
CA GLY A 3 -5.09 11.51 26.40
C GLY A 3 -6.31 11.99 25.59
N ASP A 4 -6.33 13.25 25.14
CA ASP A 4 -7.43 13.79 24.32
C ASP A 4 -7.31 13.36 22.86
N VAL A 5 -6.09 13.34 22.32
CA VAL A 5 -5.80 12.85 20.96
C VAL A 5 -6.08 11.35 20.86
N SER A 6 -5.64 10.55 21.84
CA SER A 6 -5.92 9.11 21.87
C SER A 6 -7.42 8.82 21.96
N ARG A 7 -8.16 9.55 22.82
CA ARG A 7 -9.62 9.41 22.95
C ARG A 7 -10.37 9.83 21.68
N SER A 8 -9.98 10.94 21.05
CA SER A 8 -10.62 11.39 19.81
C SER A 8 -10.37 10.40 18.67
N SER A 9 -9.13 9.93 18.51
CA SER A 9 -8.77 8.94 17.49
C SER A 9 -9.57 7.65 17.68
N LYS A 10 -9.69 7.17 18.93
CA LYS A 10 -10.49 6.00 19.26
C LYS A 10 -11.97 6.17 18.88
N ASN A 11 -12.60 7.28 19.22
CA ASN A 11 -14.00 7.51 18.86
C ASN A 11 -14.21 7.52 17.34
N THR A 12 -13.28 8.09 16.59
CA THR A 12 -13.33 8.08 15.12
C THR A 12 -13.19 6.67 14.57
N PHE A 13 -12.20 5.90 15.02
CA PHE A 13 -12.03 4.52 14.55
C PHE A 13 -13.16 3.58 15.00
N ASP A 14 -13.73 3.79 16.20
CA ASP A 14 -14.94 3.09 16.63
C ASP A 14 -16.10 3.36 15.68
N TYR A 15 -16.27 4.61 15.22
CA TYR A 15 -17.28 4.91 14.21
C TYR A 15 -16.97 4.24 12.86
N VAL A 16 -15.71 4.26 12.42
CA VAL A 16 -15.28 3.68 11.14
C VAL A 16 -15.48 2.16 11.09
N TYR A 17 -15.20 1.43 12.18
CA TYR A 17 -15.23 -0.03 12.17
C TYR A 17 -16.46 -0.66 12.84
N ASN A 18 -17.04 0.02 13.83
CA ASN A 18 -18.04 -0.58 14.73
C ASN A 18 -19.43 0.08 14.63
N SER A 19 -19.65 1.01 13.69
CA SER A 19 -20.98 1.53 13.38
C SER A 19 -21.82 0.58 12.51
N ASP A 20 -23.14 0.74 12.54
CA ASP A 20 -24.03 0.02 11.64
C ASP A 20 -23.73 0.41 10.18
N GLY A 21 -23.55 -0.59 9.32
CA GLY A 21 -23.16 -0.38 7.91
C GLY A 21 -21.70 0.04 7.72
N ALA A 22 -20.83 -0.13 8.72
CA ALA A 22 -19.42 0.26 8.65
C ALA A 22 -18.70 -0.26 7.39
N GLU A 23 -18.87 -1.53 7.01
CA GLU A 23 -18.24 -2.12 5.82
C GLU A 23 -18.67 -1.41 4.52
N GLU A 24 -19.98 -1.16 4.36
CA GLU A 24 -20.52 -0.47 3.19
C GLU A 24 -20.02 0.98 3.12
N ASN A 25 -19.95 1.65 4.27
CA ASN A 25 -19.48 3.02 4.37
C ASN A 25 -17.96 3.15 4.22
N PHE A 26 -17.20 2.08 4.47
CA PHE A 26 -15.74 2.10 4.44
C PHE A 26 -15.19 2.46 3.05
N ASP A 27 -15.69 1.81 1.99
CA ASP A 27 -15.31 2.15 0.61
C ASP A 27 -15.79 3.56 0.22
N VAL A 28 -16.92 4.02 0.77
CA VAL A 28 -17.45 5.37 0.51
C VAL A 28 -16.54 6.44 1.09
N TYR A 29 -16.11 6.29 2.34
CA TYR A 29 -15.22 7.23 3.02
C TYR A 29 -13.82 7.25 2.41
N TYR A 30 -13.33 6.08 2.00
CA TYR A 30 -11.98 5.90 1.47
C TYR A 30 -12.01 5.61 -0.03
N ASN A 31 -12.76 6.41 -0.79
CA ASN A 31 -12.95 6.24 -2.23
C ASN A 31 -11.87 6.90 -3.09
N THR A 32 -11.08 7.83 -2.55
CA THR A 32 -9.96 8.49 -3.23
C THR A 32 -8.61 7.95 -2.75
N ILE A 33 -7.56 8.19 -3.54
CA ILE A 33 -6.19 7.82 -3.12
C ILE A 33 -5.72 8.63 -1.91
N ASP A 34 -6.10 9.90 -1.83
CA ASP A 34 -5.74 10.78 -0.71
C ASP A 34 -6.41 10.30 0.58
N ASN A 35 -7.72 10.03 0.55
CA ASN A 35 -8.44 9.55 1.73
C ASN A 35 -7.90 8.20 2.24
N ARG A 36 -7.49 7.31 1.32
CA ARG A 36 -6.85 6.04 1.69
C ARG A 36 -5.48 6.25 2.32
N ALA A 37 -4.66 7.13 1.74
CA ALA A 37 -3.35 7.46 2.30
C ALA A 37 -3.46 8.11 3.69
N ASP A 38 -4.44 9.00 3.89
CA ASP A 38 -4.74 9.60 5.19
C ASP A 38 -5.19 8.55 6.20
N PHE A 39 -6.06 7.64 5.79
CA PHE A 39 -6.49 6.51 6.62
C PHE A 39 -5.31 5.63 7.02
N PHE A 40 -4.45 5.21 6.08
CA PHE A 40 -3.28 4.40 6.40
C PHE A 40 -2.34 5.10 7.36
N GLY A 41 -2.08 6.40 7.19
CA GLY A 41 -1.25 7.18 8.10
C GLY A 41 -1.87 7.32 9.50
N ALA A 42 -3.17 7.58 9.57
CA ALA A 42 -3.88 7.65 10.85
C ALA A 42 -3.88 6.30 11.58
N SER A 43 -4.08 5.20 10.85
CA SER A 43 -4.03 3.85 11.41
C SER A 43 -2.61 3.50 11.88
N ASP A 44 -1.57 3.78 11.11
CA ASP A 44 -0.17 3.57 11.51
C ASP A 44 0.16 4.32 12.81
N GLN A 45 -0.22 5.60 12.88
CA GLN A 45 -0.01 6.40 14.09
C GLN A 45 -0.80 5.86 15.29
N TYR A 46 -2.04 5.41 15.08
CA TYR A 46 -2.84 4.77 16.13
C TYR A 46 -2.17 3.50 16.65
N GLU A 47 -1.78 2.59 15.75
CA GLU A 47 -1.10 1.33 16.07
C GLU A 47 0.20 1.54 16.85
N GLN A 48 1.01 2.53 16.46
CA GLN A 48 2.21 2.92 17.18
C GLN A 48 1.91 3.42 18.60
N ASN A 49 0.82 4.17 18.78
CA ASN A 49 0.42 4.69 20.10
C ASN A 49 -0.08 3.60 21.05
N ILE A 50 -0.80 2.59 20.55
CA ILE A 50 -1.29 1.48 21.37
C ILE A 50 -0.26 0.36 21.55
N GLY A 51 0.80 0.37 20.73
CA GLY A 51 1.94 -0.53 20.86
C GLY A 51 1.67 -1.96 20.38
N LEU A 52 0.69 -2.17 19.49
CA LEU A 52 0.41 -3.50 18.92
C LEU A 52 1.53 -3.98 18.00
N GLY A 53 2.24 -3.08 17.32
CA GLY A 53 3.43 -3.40 16.55
C GLY A 53 3.21 -3.86 15.10
N ALA A 54 1.99 -3.69 14.57
CA ALA A 54 1.73 -3.84 13.13
C ALA A 54 2.44 -2.75 12.32
N ARG A 55 2.87 -3.07 11.11
CA ARG A 55 3.67 -2.20 10.22
C ARG A 55 3.09 -2.05 8.83
N TRP A 56 2.09 -2.84 8.47
CA TRP A 56 1.49 -2.83 7.13
C TRP A 56 0.93 -1.45 6.77
N PHE A 57 0.28 -0.75 7.73
CA PHE A 57 -0.28 0.58 7.48
C PHE A 57 0.77 1.62 7.11
N GLY A 58 1.90 1.68 7.82
CA GLY A 58 3.00 2.59 7.47
C GLY A 58 3.61 2.27 6.10
N GLY A 59 3.68 0.99 5.72
CA GLY A 59 4.08 0.58 4.38
C GLY A 59 3.10 1.04 3.29
N ALA A 60 1.79 0.89 3.54
CA ALA A 60 0.73 1.30 2.63
C ALA A 60 0.65 2.83 2.46
N GLU A 61 0.81 3.58 3.54
CA GLU A 61 0.88 5.05 3.52
C GLU A 61 2.06 5.54 2.68
N PHE A 62 3.25 4.96 2.92
CA PHE A 62 4.45 5.29 2.18
C PHE A 62 4.28 5.04 0.67
N VAL A 63 3.78 3.87 0.28
CA VAL A 63 3.53 3.54 -1.14
C VAL A 63 2.46 4.45 -1.73
N SER A 64 1.46 4.87 -0.96
CA SER A 64 0.43 5.76 -1.48
C SER A 64 0.98 7.15 -1.82
N ARG A 65 1.92 7.66 -1.03
CA ARG A 65 2.51 9.00 -1.17
C ARG A 65 3.88 9.04 -1.86
N ALA A 66 4.50 7.91 -2.18
CA ALA A 66 5.85 7.90 -2.75
C ALA A 66 5.95 8.75 -4.06
N PRO A 67 6.94 9.66 -4.18
CA PRO A 67 6.99 10.60 -5.30
C PRO A 67 7.08 10.04 -6.70
N LEU A 68 7.85 8.97 -6.85
CA LEU A 68 8.14 8.43 -8.18
C LEU A 68 7.51 7.06 -8.37
N THR A 69 7.45 6.22 -7.33
CA THR A 69 6.83 4.89 -7.45
C THR A 69 5.48 4.78 -6.77
N GLY A 70 5.01 5.87 -6.15
CA GLY A 70 3.77 5.84 -5.38
C GLY A 70 2.51 5.92 -6.23
N LEU A 71 1.37 5.90 -5.55
CA LEU A 71 0.05 5.85 -6.20
C LEU A 71 -0.55 7.24 -6.45
N GLY A 72 0.14 8.30 -6.02
CA GLY A 72 -0.15 9.69 -6.37
C GLY A 72 -1.03 10.45 -5.38
N ALA A 73 -1.06 10.02 -4.11
CA ALA A 73 -1.63 10.85 -3.04
C ALA A 73 -0.88 12.19 -2.94
N ASP A 74 -1.57 13.23 -2.49
CA ASP A 74 -1.13 14.63 -2.40
C ASP A 74 -0.64 15.24 -3.72
N GLY A 75 -1.11 14.71 -4.85
CA GLY A 75 -0.65 15.13 -6.16
C GLY A 75 0.79 14.72 -6.46
N ASN A 76 1.35 13.77 -5.71
CA ASN A 76 2.72 13.34 -5.91
C ASN A 76 2.91 12.65 -7.27
N GLY A 77 4.07 12.89 -7.88
CA GLY A 77 4.40 12.77 -9.32
C GLY A 77 4.35 11.37 -9.95
N SER A 78 3.60 10.42 -9.37
CA SER A 78 3.41 9.07 -9.91
C SER A 78 2.99 9.05 -11.39
N TRP A 79 2.24 10.06 -11.86
CA TRP A 79 1.87 10.21 -13.26
C TRP A 79 3.07 10.33 -14.20
N ILE A 80 4.23 10.79 -13.71
CA ILE A 80 5.48 10.87 -14.49
C ILE A 80 5.97 9.45 -14.79
N SER A 81 6.04 8.58 -13.80
CA SER A 81 6.47 7.19 -13.99
C SER A 81 5.50 6.37 -14.83
N PHE A 82 4.20 6.64 -14.75
CA PHE A 82 3.18 5.92 -15.53
C PHE A 82 2.88 6.58 -16.90
N GLY A 83 3.17 7.88 -17.06
CA GLY A 83 2.87 8.67 -18.25
C GLY A 83 4.06 8.88 -19.20
N VAL A 84 5.31 8.91 -18.71
CA VAL A 84 6.52 9.13 -19.53
C VAL A 84 6.77 7.98 -20.54
N GLY A 85 6.15 6.81 -20.36
CA GLY A 85 6.25 5.69 -21.29
C GLY A 85 5.10 5.50 -22.28
N GLY A 86 3.99 6.26 -22.18
CA GLY A 86 2.78 6.03 -23.00
C GLY A 86 2.14 4.65 -22.81
N VAL A 87 2.45 3.97 -21.71
CA VAL A 87 2.14 2.55 -21.50
C VAL A 87 0.72 2.33 -20.99
N ILE A 88 0.21 3.27 -20.21
CA ILE A 88 -1.18 3.33 -19.80
C ILE A 88 -1.67 4.74 -20.10
N THR A 89 -2.77 4.85 -20.83
CA THR A 89 -3.38 6.15 -21.09
C THR A 89 -3.85 6.72 -19.76
N GLY A 90 -3.83 8.06 -19.61
CA GLY A 90 -4.10 8.69 -18.30
C GLY A 90 -5.37 8.16 -17.62
N THR A 91 -6.45 7.94 -18.38
CA THR A 91 -7.72 7.39 -17.89
C THR A 91 -7.60 5.98 -17.31
N GLU A 92 -6.89 5.08 -17.98
CA GLU A 92 -6.74 3.68 -17.55
C GLU A 92 -5.89 3.54 -16.28
N VAL A 93 -4.95 4.47 -16.04
CA VAL A 93 -4.19 4.52 -14.77
C VAL A 93 -5.13 4.87 -13.62
N TYR A 94 -6.02 5.85 -13.80
CA TYR A 94 -6.99 6.24 -12.78
C TYR A 94 -7.99 5.12 -12.51
N ASP A 95 -8.49 4.44 -13.55
CA ASP A 95 -9.41 3.31 -13.41
C ASP A 95 -8.74 2.15 -12.65
N TRP A 96 -7.51 1.80 -13.03
CA TRP A 96 -6.72 0.79 -12.33
C TRP A 96 -6.53 1.14 -10.85
N ARG A 97 -6.12 2.37 -10.53
CA ARG A 97 -5.91 2.84 -9.14
C ARG A 97 -7.20 2.82 -8.32
N SER A 98 -8.29 3.27 -8.94
CA SER A 98 -9.60 3.32 -8.32
C SER A 98 -10.06 1.90 -7.95
N GLU A 99 -10.02 0.97 -8.91
CA GLU A 99 -10.45 -0.41 -8.71
C GLU A 99 -9.49 -1.19 -7.78
N ALA A 100 -8.18 -0.98 -7.90
CA ALA A 100 -7.19 -1.59 -7.02
C ALA A 100 -7.39 -1.13 -5.57
N GLY A 101 -7.52 0.18 -5.34
CA GLY A 101 -7.72 0.68 -3.99
C GLY A 101 -9.06 0.25 -3.39
N LYS A 102 -10.15 0.25 -4.17
CA LYS A 102 -11.45 -0.30 -3.71
C LYS A 102 -11.33 -1.78 -3.34
N THR A 103 -10.65 -2.57 -4.17
CA THR A 103 -10.42 -4.00 -3.92
C THR A 103 -9.62 -4.21 -2.63
N LEU A 104 -8.57 -3.41 -2.41
CA LEU A 104 -7.76 -3.45 -1.19
C LEU A 104 -8.59 -3.09 0.05
N MET A 105 -9.35 -1.99 0.01
CA MET A 105 -10.15 -1.55 1.15
C MET A 105 -11.22 -2.57 1.52
N ASN A 106 -11.91 -3.13 0.52
CA ASN A 106 -12.94 -4.15 0.75
C ASN A 106 -12.34 -5.46 1.26
N ALA A 107 -11.27 -5.96 0.63
CA ALA A 107 -10.65 -7.22 1.04
C ALA A 107 -9.94 -7.13 2.40
N GLY A 108 -9.54 -5.92 2.82
CA GLY A 108 -8.84 -5.66 4.08
C GLY A 108 -9.74 -5.32 5.26
N PHE A 109 -11.01 -4.94 5.03
CA PHE A 109 -11.88 -4.37 6.07
C PHE A 109 -11.92 -5.18 7.36
N ASP A 110 -12.25 -6.48 7.27
CA ASP A 110 -12.35 -7.36 8.44
C ASP A 110 -11.01 -7.49 9.18
N ASN A 111 -9.90 -7.62 8.44
CA ASN A 111 -8.57 -7.72 9.06
C ASN A 111 -8.18 -6.42 9.75
N PHE A 112 -8.48 -5.26 9.15
CA PHE A 112 -8.24 -3.95 9.76
C PHE A 112 -9.06 -3.77 11.03
N LYS A 113 -10.34 -4.16 10.98
CA LYS A 113 -11.25 -4.11 12.13
C LYS A 113 -10.78 -5.00 13.26
N SER A 114 -10.40 -6.25 12.99
CA SER A 114 -9.89 -7.16 14.02
C SER A 114 -8.58 -6.68 14.64
N LEU A 115 -7.68 -6.06 13.85
CA LEU A 115 -6.48 -5.44 14.41
C LEU A 115 -6.84 -4.27 15.34
N TYR A 116 -7.69 -3.36 14.87
CA TYR A 116 -8.17 -2.22 15.66
C TYR A 116 -8.84 -2.65 16.97
N ASN A 117 -9.68 -3.68 16.92
CA ASN A 117 -10.36 -4.24 18.10
C ASN A 117 -9.44 -5.07 19.01
N GLN A 118 -8.13 -5.13 18.72
CA GLN A 118 -7.12 -5.87 19.49
C GLN A 118 -7.42 -7.38 19.58
N GLU A 119 -8.04 -7.94 18.54
CA GLU A 119 -8.32 -9.38 18.42
C GLU A 119 -7.11 -10.15 17.86
N VAL A 120 -6.05 -9.43 17.50
CA VAL A 120 -4.81 -9.97 16.94
C VAL A 120 -3.79 -10.20 18.07
N SER A 121 -3.27 -11.42 18.14
CA SER A 121 -2.24 -11.80 19.12
C SER A 121 -0.81 -11.81 18.56
N ASP A 122 -0.66 -11.91 17.24
CA ASP A 122 0.62 -11.88 16.53
C ASP A 122 0.58 -10.82 15.42
N PRO A 123 1.10 -9.61 15.67
CA PRO A 123 1.06 -8.50 14.70
C PRO A 123 1.92 -8.77 13.46
N ILE A 124 3.01 -9.54 13.59
CA ILE A 124 3.89 -9.87 12.46
C ILE A 124 3.17 -10.84 11.54
N ALA A 125 2.55 -11.88 12.11
CA ALA A 125 1.73 -12.81 11.33
C ALA A 125 0.54 -12.07 10.68
N TRP A 126 -0.09 -11.12 11.39
CA TRP A 126 -1.16 -10.30 10.82
C TRP A 126 -0.69 -9.49 9.62
N ASP A 127 0.43 -8.75 9.73
CA ASP A 127 0.98 -7.94 8.63
C ASP A 127 1.26 -8.78 7.38
N ILE A 128 1.89 -9.94 7.58
CA ILE A 128 2.26 -10.85 6.47
C ILE A 128 1.01 -11.45 5.82
N ASN A 129 0.01 -11.83 6.63
CA ASN A 129 -1.24 -12.36 6.12
C ASN A 129 -2.04 -11.27 5.39
N GLN A 130 -2.09 -10.06 5.92
CA GLN A 130 -2.73 -8.91 5.31
C GLN A 130 -2.10 -8.61 3.94
N LEU A 131 -0.77 -8.52 3.88
CA LEU A 131 -0.04 -8.38 2.61
C LEU A 131 -0.38 -9.52 1.63
N LYS A 132 -0.32 -10.77 2.08
CA LYS A 132 -0.57 -11.92 1.20
C LYS A 132 -1.99 -11.95 0.64
N ASN A 133 -2.98 -11.62 1.46
CA ASN A 133 -4.39 -11.59 1.09
C ASN A 133 -4.69 -10.43 0.14
N GLU A 134 -4.17 -9.24 0.45
CA GLU A 134 -4.24 -8.06 -0.41
C GLU A 134 -3.66 -8.37 -1.80
N GLN A 135 -2.42 -8.88 -1.86
CA GLN A 135 -1.75 -9.15 -3.12
C GLN A 135 -2.42 -10.26 -3.95
N ARG A 136 -3.19 -11.16 -3.31
CA ARG A 136 -4.04 -12.15 -3.99
C ARG A 136 -5.29 -11.48 -4.56
N ALA A 137 -5.98 -10.66 -3.77
CA ALA A 137 -7.18 -9.94 -4.19
C ALA A 137 -6.88 -9.00 -5.38
N LEU A 138 -5.76 -8.30 -5.34
CA LEU A 138 -5.33 -7.39 -6.39
C LEU A 138 -4.89 -8.08 -7.69
N GLN A 139 -4.63 -9.38 -7.68
CA GLN A 139 -4.05 -10.07 -8.84
C GLN A 139 -4.95 -10.02 -10.08
N SER A 140 -6.28 -10.12 -9.91
CA SER A 140 -7.24 -10.01 -11.02
C SER A 140 -7.27 -8.59 -11.59
N VAL A 141 -7.25 -7.57 -10.73
CA VAL A 141 -7.21 -6.16 -11.11
C VAL A 141 -5.93 -5.85 -11.89
N HIS A 142 -4.76 -6.28 -11.40
CA HIS A 142 -3.51 -6.10 -12.12
C HIS A 142 -3.54 -6.78 -13.49
N LYS A 143 -4.06 -8.00 -13.60
CA LYS A 143 -4.17 -8.68 -14.91
C LYS A 143 -5.13 -7.96 -15.85
N LYS A 144 -6.28 -7.48 -15.35
CA LYS A 144 -7.29 -6.75 -16.14
C LYS A 144 -6.71 -5.50 -16.80
N TYR A 145 -5.97 -4.68 -16.05
CA TYR A 145 -5.46 -3.40 -16.56
C TYR A 145 -4.07 -3.51 -17.18
N LEU A 146 -3.23 -4.43 -16.70
CA LEU A 146 -1.79 -4.47 -16.99
C LEU A 146 -1.36 -5.74 -17.74
N GLY A 147 -2.20 -6.77 -17.81
CA GLY A 147 -1.82 -8.13 -18.23
C GLY A 147 -1.29 -8.24 -19.66
N GLU A 148 -1.78 -7.43 -20.59
CA GLU A 148 -1.32 -7.40 -21.99
C GLU A 148 -0.24 -6.34 -22.24
N ARG A 149 0.12 -5.56 -21.21
CA ARG A 149 1.00 -4.40 -21.32
C ARG A 149 2.39 -4.76 -20.83
N THR A 150 3.12 -5.55 -21.61
CA THR A 150 4.51 -5.95 -21.29
C THR A 150 5.44 -4.75 -21.08
N SER A 151 5.19 -3.64 -21.77
CA SER A 151 5.88 -2.35 -21.55
C SER A 151 5.66 -1.79 -20.14
N PHE A 152 4.54 -2.12 -19.47
CA PHE A 152 4.25 -1.67 -18.11
C PHE A 152 5.05 -2.45 -17.08
N THR A 153 5.07 -3.77 -17.24
CA THR A 153 5.89 -4.62 -16.38
C THR A 153 7.37 -4.29 -16.53
N GLY A 154 7.83 -4.00 -17.75
CA GLY A 154 9.20 -3.57 -18.00
C GLY A 154 9.53 -2.22 -17.37
N LEU A 155 8.64 -1.23 -17.51
CA LEU A 155 8.82 0.11 -16.94
C LEU A 155 8.75 0.09 -15.41
N SER A 156 7.78 -0.58 -14.83
CA SER A 156 7.63 -0.72 -13.37
C SER A 156 8.86 -1.40 -12.76
N LYS A 157 9.33 -2.49 -13.38
CA LYS A 157 10.54 -3.20 -12.96
C LYS A 157 11.78 -2.32 -13.09
N PHE A 158 11.95 -1.59 -14.19
CA PHE A 158 13.09 -0.67 -14.35
C PHE A 158 13.05 0.47 -13.31
N MET A 159 11.91 1.15 -13.17
CA MET A 159 11.76 2.30 -12.29
C MET A 159 11.99 1.97 -10.82
N THR A 160 11.67 0.75 -10.40
CA THR A 160 11.84 0.27 -9.02
C THR A 160 13.12 -0.54 -8.82
N ASN A 161 13.98 -0.67 -9.84
CA ASN A 161 15.22 -1.42 -9.70
C ASN A 161 16.34 -0.55 -9.15
N THR A 162 16.73 -0.82 -7.90
CA THR A 162 17.76 -0.05 -7.18
C THR A 162 19.19 -0.26 -7.70
N GLU A 163 19.43 -1.28 -8.53
CA GLU A 163 20.77 -1.60 -9.06
C GLU A 163 21.08 -0.88 -10.37
N VAL A 164 20.05 -0.62 -11.18
CA VAL A 164 20.22 -0.12 -12.56
C VAL A 164 19.59 1.24 -12.80
N ASN A 165 18.65 1.68 -11.97
CA ASN A 165 18.03 2.99 -12.12
C ASN A 165 18.93 4.07 -11.47
N PRO A 166 19.48 5.02 -12.25
CA PRO A 166 20.37 6.06 -11.73
C PRO A 166 19.75 6.93 -10.64
N LEU A 167 18.42 7.00 -10.57
CA LEU A 167 17.69 7.75 -9.55
C LEU A 167 17.95 7.23 -8.11
N PHE A 168 18.50 6.04 -7.93
CA PHE A 168 18.89 5.52 -6.61
C PHE A 168 20.38 5.70 -6.28
N ASN A 169 21.21 6.18 -7.22
CA ASN A 169 22.67 6.22 -7.09
C ASN A 169 23.29 7.61 -7.34
N GLU A 170 22.52 8.61 -7.76
CA GLU A 170 22.98 9.98 -8.05
C GLU A 170 22.64 10.94 -6.90
N THR A 171 23.64 11.63 -6.33
CA THR A 171 23.60 12.31 -5.03
C THR A 171 22.69 13.55 -4.91
N GLU A 172 22.11 14.05 -6.01
CA GLU A 172 21.28 15.28 -6.01
C GLU A 172 19.77 15.01 -6.25
N LEU A 173 19.44 13.86 -6.84
CA LEU A 173 18.07 13.41 -7.14
C LEU A 173 17.76 12.04 -6.49
N SER A 174 18.62 11.60 -5.56
CA SER A 174 18.54 10.28 -4.92
C SER A 174 17.18 10.06 -4.26
N ILE A 175 16.45 9.07 -4.75
CA ILE A 175 15.19 8.62 -4.17
C ILE A 175 15.48 7.66 -3.02
N ASP A 176 14.62 7.64 -2.01
CA ASP A 176 14.68 6.63 -0.95
C ASP A 176 14.64 5.21 -1.56
N THR A 177 15.68 4.42 -1.30
CA THR A 177 15.80 3.02 -1.72
C THR A 177 14.65 2.12 -1.25
N LYS A 178 13.85 2.54 -0.27
CA LYS A 178 12.58 1.88 0.12
C LYS A 178 11.57 1.85 -1.03
N GLN A 179 11.64 2.77 -1.99
CA GLN A 179 10.74 2.84 -3.15
C GLN A 179 11.02 1.78 -4.22
N GLY A 180 12.10 1.02 -4.11
CA GLY A 180 12.48 -0.02 -5.06
C GLY A 180 13.01 -1.29 -4.40
N MET A 181 13.52 -2.24 -5.18
CA MET A 181 14.26 -3.42 -4.70
C MET A 181 15.27 -3.88 -5.77
N PRO A 182 16.30 -4.66 -5.40
CA PRO A 182 17.18 -5.31 -6.38
C PRO A 182 16.37 -6.06 -7.43
N GLY A 183 16.72 -5.90 -8.71
CA GLY A 183 15.97 -6.49 -9.82
C GLY A 183 14.61 -5.85 -10.14
N GLY A 184 14.10 -4.94 -9.30
CA GLY A 184 12.82 -4.24 -9.48
C GLY A 184 11.58 -5.07 -9.14
N VAL A 185 10.46 -4.37 -8.96
CA VAL A 185 9.13 -4.94 -8.69
C VAL A 185 8.42 -5.28 -9.99
N ASP A 186 8.05 -6.54 -10.16
CA ASP A 186 7.14 -6.97 -11.22
C ASP A 186 5.70 -7.01 -10.67
N ILE A 187 4.92 -5.99 -11.05
CA ILE A 187 3.54 -5.83 -10.59
C ILE A 187 2.58 -6.93 -11.06
N LEU A 188 2.91 -7.72 -12.08
CA LEU A 188 2.11 -8.89 -12.46
C LEU A 188 2.48 -10.14 -11.68
N ASN A 189 3.70 -10.17 -11.12
CA ASN A 189 4.23 -11.29 -10.36
C ASN A 189 3.91 -11.18 -8.86
N TYR A 190 3.02 -12.06 -8.39
CA TYR A 190 2.65 -12.14 -6.97
C TYR A 190 3.85 -12.19 -6.03
N LYS A 191 4.84 -13.03 -6.34
CA LYS A 191 6.01 -13.22 -5.47
C LYS A 191 6.83 -11.95 -5.33
N SER A 192 7.06 -11.26 -6.45
CA SER A 192 7.79 -9.98 -6.46
C SER A 192 7.08 -8.92 -5.62
N ARG A 193 5.74 -8.85 -5.66
CA ARG A 193 4.96 -7.94 -4.82
C ARG A 193 5.05 -8.30 -3.33
N ILE A 194 5.04 -9.58 -2.99
CA ILE A 194 5.25 -10.04 -1.60
C ILE A 194 6.65 -9.65 -1.11
N GLU A 195 7.70 -9.90 -1.90
CA GLU A 195 9.08 -9.54 -1.54
C GLU A 195 9.24 -8.04 -1.27
N PHE A 196 8.63 -7.21 -2.13
CA PHE A 196 8.63 -5.77 -1.95
C PHE A 196 7.90 -5.33 -0.66
N GLY A 197 6.69 -5.86 -0.41
CA GLY A 197 5.95 -5.56 0.82
C GLY A 197 6.68 -6.02 2.08
N CYS A 198 7.29 -7.21 2.05
CA CYS A 198 8.16 -7.71 3.13
C CYS A 198 9.34 -6.78 3.42
N LYS A 199 10.00 -6.28 2.36
CA LYS A 199 11.09 -5.31 2.48
C LYS A 199 10.60 -4.02 3.17
N LEU A 200 9.45 -3.48 2.73
CA LEU A 200 8.90 -2.24 3.30
C LEU A 200 8.61 -2.34 4.79
N MET A 201 8.06 -3.48 5.24
CA MET A 201 7.78 -3.74 6.66
C MET A 201 9.01 -4.21 7.46
N VAL A 202 10.15 -4.41 6.78
CA VAL A 202 11.41 -4.89 7.37
C VAL A 202 11.22 -6.28 8.01
N TYR A 203 10.50 -7.17 7.32
CA TYR A 203 10.31 -8.56 7.71
C TYR A 203 11.16 -9.51 6.88
N SER A 204 11.71 -10.52 7.55
CA SER A 204 12.56 -11.55 6.96
C SER A 204 11.76 -12.80 6.58
N ALA A 205 12.37 -13.64 5.74
CA ALA A 205 11.82 -14.95 5.40
C ALA A 205 11.58 -15.84 6.62
N SER A 206 12.42 -15.72 7.66
CA SER A 206 12.27 -16.49 8.91
C SER A 206 11.02 -16.14 9.71
N GLN A 207 10.47 -14.94 9.50
CA GLN A 207 9.24 -14.46 10.12
C GLN A 207 7.98 -14.87 9.31
N GLY A 208 8.14 -15.67 8.25
CA GLY A 208 7.03 -16.09 7.37
C GLY A 208 6.85 -15.21 6.14
N CYS A 209 7.72 -14.22 5.95
CA CYS A 209 7.74 -13.34 4.78
C CYS A 209 8.40 -14.03 3.57
N GLN A 210 7.76 -15.13 3.15
CA GLN A 210 8.12 -15.92 1.98
C GLN A 210 6.99 -15.85 0.93
N PRO A 211 7.34 -15.74 -0.37
CA PRO A 211 6.38 -15.69 -1.47
C PRO A 211 5.65 -17.00 -1.76
#